data_AF-A0A4Z2CC16-F1
#
_entry.id   AF-A0A4Z2CC16-F1
#
_cell.length_a   1.000
_cell.length_b   1.000
_cell.length_c   1.000
_cell.angle_alpha   90.00
_cell.angle_beta   90.00
_cell.angle_gamma   90.00
#
_symmetry.space_group_name_H-M   'P 1'
#
loop_
_entity.id
_entity.type
_entity.pdbx_description
1 polymer ?
#
loop_
_entity_poly.entity_id
_entity_poly.type
_entity_poly.pdbx_seq_one_letter_code
_entity_poly.pdbx_strand_id
1 'polypeptide(L)'
;MTLSGTKSTAKNVYVPATKDQVDGLRYERASAGDKRLGRLVSVARSRTFREHQGKILLEGRRLICDALDAGAVPQMVFFSTADRLRELPLDKLRRATLIKVRFEDIKVWSDLVAPQGVIAIFSRPDPLEINFTGRQHSVPLSLICDNIRDPGNLGTMLRCAAAAGCHDVLLTKGCVDVWEPKVLRAAMGAHFRLPVLPSLEWDDIERRLPKPVTVHIADSSSSNATQKVSGAQVGASQQAVQSRRLRLDQHKGQKQEHAL
;
A
#
# COMPACT_ATOMS: atom_id res chain seq x y z
N MET A 1 -17.54 14.45 62.01
CA MET A 1 -17.39 13.25 61.15
C MET A 1 -17.05 13.72 59.75
N THR A 2 -15.76 13.75 59.40
CA THR A 2 -15.24 14.20 58.11
C THR A 2 -14.60 13.00 57.42
N LEU A 3 -15.20 12.53 56.32
CA LEU A 3 -14.63 11.48 55.46
C LEU A 3 -13.96 12.14 54.25
N SER A 4 -12.64 12.19 54.28
CA SER A 4 -11.77 12.50 53.14
C SER A 4 -11.34 11.17 52.50
N GLY A 5 -11.90 10.84 51.35
CA GLY A 5 -11.50 9.70 50.53
C GLY A 5 -10.50 10.13 49.45
N THR A 6 -9.22 9.86 49.69
CA THR A 6 -8.12 10.10 48.75
C THR A 6 -8.20 9.16 47.55
N LYS A 7 -8.27 9.73 46.34
CA LYS A 7 -8.14 9.01 45.05
C LYS A 7 -6.72 8.46 44.90
N SER A 8 -6.61 7.13 44.80
CA SER A 8 -5.38 6.42 44.45
C SER A 8 -5.06 6.62 42.97
N THR A 9 -3.93 7.26 42.68
CA THR A 9 -3.38 7.42 41.33
C THR A 9 -2.43 6.26 41.04
N ALA A 10 -2.87 5.32 40.21
CA ALA A 10 -2.03 4.22 39.73
C ALA A 10 -0.92 4.80 38.83
N LYS A 11 0.30 4.89 39.36
CA LYS A 11 1.51 5.19 38.58
C LYS A 11 1.77 4.05 37.61
N ASN A 12 1.77 4.37 36.32
CA ASN A 12 2.12 3.45 35.24
C ASN A 12 3.63 3.16 35.33
N VAL A 13 4.00 2.03 35.92
CA VAL A 13 5.41 1.62 36.07
C VAL A 13 5.92 1.15 34.71
N TYR A 14 6.86 1.89 34.14
CA TYR A 14 7.61 1.45 32.96
C TYR A 14 8.51 0.28 33.37
N VAL A 15 8.16 -0.93 32.91
CA VAL A 15 9.00 -2.13 33.05
C VAL A 15 9.92 -2.20 31.83
N PRO A 16 11.26 -2.23 32.00
CA PRO A 16 12.17 -2.30 30.87
C PRO A 16 12.01 -3.63 30.12
N ALA A 17 11.98 -3.56 28.79
CA ALA A 17 11.85 -4.73 27.93
C ALA A 17 13.06 -5.67 28.11
N THR A 18 12.80 -6.95 28.37
CA THR A 18 13.83 -8.00 28.40
C THR A 18 14.34 -8.19 26.97
N LYS A 19 15.67 -8.07 26.77
CA LYS A 19 16.32 -8.29 25.48
C LYS A 19 16.56 -9.79 25.30
N ASP A 20 15.67 -10.43 24.55
CA ASP A 20 15.79 -11.83 24.18
C ASP A 20 16.50 -11.95 22.80
N GLN A 21 16.89 -13.16 22.41
CA GLN A 21 17.53 -13.42 21.11
C GLN A 21 16.87 -14.56 20.35
N VAL A 22 16.76 -14.44 19.02
CA VAL A 22 16.45 -15.52 18.08
C VAL A 22 17.52 -15.52 17.00
N ASP A 23 18.26 -16.61 16.85
CA ASP A 23 19.19 -16.87 15.74
C ASP A 23 20.12 -15.67 15.44
N GLY A 24 20.67 -15.07 16.51
CA GLY A 24 21.56 -13.91 16.43
C GLY A 24 20.88 -12.54 16.51
N LEU A 25 19.57 -12.45 16.24
CA LEU A 25 18.81 -11.20 16.30
C LEU A 25 18.27 -10.92 17.70
N ARG A 26 18.52 -9.71 18.20
CA ARG A 26 17.97 -9.22 19.47
C ARG A 26 16.57 -8.68 19.26
N TYR A 27 15.67 -8.98 20.19
CA TYR A 27 14.32 -8.43 20.20
C TYR A 27 13.88 -8.02 21.59
N GLU A 28 12.92 -7.10 21.63
CA GLU A 28 12.28 -6.64 22.86
C GLU A 28 10.98 -7.41 23.08
N ARG A 29 10.70 -7.80 24.32
CA ARG A 29 9.40 -8.35 24.68
C ARG A 29 8.48 -7.25 25.19
N ALA A 30 7.36 -7.05 24.51
CA ALA A 30 6.35 -6.09 24.95
C ALA A 30 5.50 -6.66 26.10
N SER A 31 5.10 -5.78 27.01
CA SER A 31 4.08 -6.08 28.01
C SER A 31 2.73 -6.31 27.33
N ALA A 32 1.94 -7.21 27.90
CA ALA A 32 0.57 -7.48 27.49
C ALA A 32 -0.26 -6.19 27.34
N GLY A 33 -0.84 -5.96 26.17
CA GLY A 33 -1.74 -4.81 25.95
C GLY A 33 -1.04 -3.45 25.97
N ASP A 34 0.25 -3.37 25.62
CA ASP A 34 0.96 -2.08 25.50
C ASP A 34 0.25 -1.15 24.50
N LYS A 35 -0.50 -0.20 25.05
CA LYS A 35 -1.32 0.76 24.29
C LYS A 35 -0.48 1.64 23.36
N ARG A 36 0.81 1.85 23.66
CA ARG A 36 1.70 2.66 22.80
C ARG A 36 1.93 1.95 21.47
N LEU A 37 2.18 0.64 21.51
CA LEU A 37 2.37 -0.16 20.32
C LEU A 37 1.08 -0.26 19.50
N GLY A 38 -0.06 -0.48 20.16
CA GLY A 38 -1.35 -0.48 19.47
C GLY A 38 -1.66 0.86 18.78
N ARG A 39 -1.38 1.99 19.46
CA ARG A 39 -1.52 3.32 18.86
C ARG A 39 -0.57 3.51 17.68
N LEU A 40 0.67 3.06 17.80
CA LEU A 40 1.67 3.16 16.72
C LEU A 40 1.22 2.38 15.47
N VAL A 41 0.78 1.13 15.63
CA VAL A 41 0.29 0.31 14.52
C VAL A 41 -0.97 0.94 13.92
N SER A 42 -1.91 1.41 14.73
CA SER A 42 -3.11 2.12 14.26
C SER A 42 -2.76 3.38 13.45
N VAL A 43 -1.86 4.21 13.96
CA VAL A 43 -1.41 5.43 13.28
C VAL A 43 -0.70 5.10 11.97
N ALA A 44 0.11 4.03 11.91
CA ALA A 44 0.76 3.57 10.69
C ALA A 44 -0.21 3.16 9.56
N ARG A 45 -1.48 2.90 9.91
CA ARG A 45 -2.58 2.63 8.96
C ARG A 45 -3.31 3.89 8.50
N SER A 46 -3.08 5.03 9.10
CA SER A 46 -3.68 6.27 8.63
C SER A 46 -3.00 6.74 7.35
N ARG A 47 -3.80 7.27 6.41
CA ARG A 47 -3.30 7.85 5.16
C ARG A 47 -2.30 8.97 5.43
N THR A 48 -2.65 9.90 6.35
CA THR A 48 -1.80 11.01 6.75
C THR A 48 -0.43 10.55 7.22
N PHE A 49 -0.36 9.51 8.07
CA PHE A 49 0.93 8.99 8.50
C PHE A 49 1.72 8.40 7.34
N ARG A 50 1.09 7.63 6.45
CA ARG A 50 1.80 7.06 5.28
C ARG A 50 2.36 8.13 4.35
N GLU A 51 1.58 9.17 4.07
CA GLU A 51 1.95 10.27 3.17
C GLU A 51 3.03 11.16 3.79
N HIS A 52 2.89 11.57 5.05
CA HIS A 52 3.82 12.50 5.70
C HIS A 52 5.09 11.84 6.24
N GLN A 53 5.00 10.61 6.73
CA GLN A 53 6.16 9.92 7.34
C GLN A 53 6.86 8.98 6.37
N GLY A 54 6.32 8.80 5.16
CA GLY A 54 6.89 7.89 4.16
C GLY A 54 7.03 6.47 4.70
N LYS A 55 5.98 5.96 5.35
CA LYS A 55 5.97 4.62 5.97
C LYS A 55 4.77 3.80 5.48
N ILE A 56 4.92 2.49 5.45
CA ILE A 56 3.84 1.56 5.07
C ILE A 56 3.73 0.43 6.10
N LEU A 57 2.52 -0.07 6.32
CA LEU A 57 2.26 -1.21 7.19
C LEU A 57 1.99 -2.45 6.34
N LEU A 58 2.81 -3.48 6.51
CA LEU A 58 2.65 -4.78 5.87
C LEU A 58 2.25 -5.81 6.91
N GLU A 59 1.26 -6.63 6.58
CA GLU A 59 0.76 -7.68 7.45
C GLU A 59 0.85 -9.04 6.77
N GLY A 60 1.37 -10.02 7.51
CA GLY A 60 1.52 -11.40 7.04
C GLY A 60 2.86 -11.69 6.37
N ARG A 61 3.27 -12.95 6.47
CA ARG A 61 4.59 -13.44 6.04
C ARG A 61 4.89 -13.09 4.59
N ARG A 62 3.99 -13.44 3.67
CA ARG A 62 4.22 -13.31 2.22
C ARG A 62 4.52 -11.88 1.80
N LEU A 63 3.70 -10.92 2.25
CA LEU A 63 3.85 -9.52 1.86
C LEU A 63 5.14 -8.90 2.43
N ILE A 64 5.51 -9.30 3.65
CA ILE A 64 6.76 -8.89 4.30
C ILE A 64 7.96 -9.47 3.54
N CYS A 65 7.93 -10.77 3.17
CA CYS A 65 8.98 -11.38 2.36
C CYS A 65 9.10 -10.70 1.00
N ASP A 66 8.00 -10.50 0.27
CA ASP A 66 8.00 -9.83 -1.04
C ASP A 66 8.66 -8.44 -0.95
N ALA A 67 8.38 -7.68 0.12
CA ALA A 67 8.98 -6.38 0.36
C ALA A 67 10.50 -6.48 0.63
N LEU A 68 10.92 -7.39 1.51
CA LEU A 68 12.32 -7.62 1.84
C LEU A 68 13.12 -8.13 0.64
N ASP A 69 12.50 -8.94 -0.23
CA ASP A 69 13.11 -9.46 -1.46
C ASP A 69 13.29 -8.38 -2.52
N ALA A 70 12.38 -7.42 -2.57
CA ALA A 70 12.53 -6.23 -3.40
C ALA A 70 13.51 -5.19 -2.81
N GLY A 71 14.01 -5.40 -1.58
CA GLY A 71 14.96 -4.48 -0.93
C GLY A 71 14.30 -3.36 -0.12
N ALA A 72 12.99 -3.43 0.15
CA ALA A 72 12.32 -2.47 1.02
C ALA A 72 12.90 -2.54 2.45
N VAL A 73 13.02 -1.37 3.09
CA VAL A 73 13.73 -1.24 4.37
C VAL A 73 12.75 -1.41 5.55
N PRO A 74 12.88 -2.49 6.36
CA PRO A 74 12.07 -2.66 7.55
C PRO A 74 12.52 -1.71 8.66
N GLN A 75 11.56 -1.05 9.31
CA GLN A 75 11.80 -0.18 10.47
C GLN A 75 11.45 -0.90 11.78
N MET A 76 10.30 -1.57 11.81
CA MET A 76 9.83 -2.32 12.97
C MET A 76 9.15 -3.61 12.53
N VAL A 77 9.37 -4.70 13.27
CA VAL A 77 8.68 -5.99 13.06
C VAL A 77 8.09 -6.45 14.39
N PHE A 78 6.77 -6.62 14.41
CA PHE A 78 6.00 -7.19 15.50
C PHE A 78 5.70 -8.65 15.19
N PHE A 79 6.01 -9.55 16.11
CA PHE A 79 5.78 -11.00 15.91
C PHE A 79 5.26 -11.65 17.18
N SER A 80 4.38 -12.64 17.05
CA SER A 80 3.77 -13.32 18.20
C SER A 80 4.65 -14.42 18.80
N THR A 81 5.39 -15.15 17.97
CA THR A 81 6.27 -16.25 18.40
C THR A 81 7.61 -16.20 17.67
N ALA A 82 8.64 -16.80 18.26
CA ALA A 82 9.96 -16.88 17.63
C ALA A 82 9.90 -17.57 16.26
N ASP A 83 9.00 -18.55 16.08
CA ASP A 83 8.83 -19.24 14.80
C ASP A 83 8.26 -18.32 13.71
N ARG A 84 7.33 -17.42 14.06
CA ARG A 84 6.84 -16.40 13.11
C ARG A 84 7.95 -15.45 12.66
N LEU A 85 8.91 -15.15 13.54
CA LEU A 85 10.09 -14.39 13.16
C LEU A 85 11.00 -15.19 12.22
N ARG A 86 11.27 -16.47 12.53
CA ARG A 86 12.12 -17.37 11.71
C ARG A 86 11.59 -17.62 10.30
N GLU A 87 10.29 -17.47 10.11
CA GLU A 87 9.68 -17.56 8.78
C GLU A 87 10.04 -16.40 7.83
N LEU A 88 10.68 -15.35 8.34
CA LEU A 88 11.17 -14.20 7.59
C LEU A 88 12.69 -14.30 7.29
N PRO A 89 13.19 -13.62 6.25
CA PRO A 89 14.64 -13.49 5.97
C PRO A 89 15.37 -12.71 7.08
N LEU A 90 15.85 -13.42 8.11
CA LEU A 90 16.42 -12.82 9.33
C LEU A 90 17.64 -11.92 9.05
N ASP A 91 18.44 -12.25 8.03
CA ASP A 91 19.59 -11.47 7.59
C ASP A 91 19.21 -10.05 7.16
N LYS A 92 18.00 -9.86 6.62
CA LYS A 92 17.46 -8.58 6.17
C LYS A 92 16.82 -7.75 7.30
N LEU A 93 16.68 -8.33 8.50
CA LEU A 93 16.02 -7.69 9.63
C LEU A 93 16.99 -7.06 10.64
N ARG A 94 18.31 -7.15 10.42
CA ARG A 94 19.34 -6.72 11.39
C ARG A 94 19.23 -5.26 11.84
N ARG A 95 18.67 -4.39 11.00
CA ARG A 95 18.50 -2.95 11.27
C ARG A 95 17.10 -2.58 11.77
N ALA A 96 16.16 -3.52 11.79
CA ALA A 96 14.81 -3.29 12.25
C ALA A 96 14.71 -3.43 13.77
N THR A 97 13.83 -2.66 14.40
CA THR A 97 13.42 -2.92 15.78
C THR A 97 12.49 -4.11 15.81
N LEU A 98 12.91 -5.17 16.49
CA LEU A 98 12.15 -6.43 16.61
C LEU A 98 11.43 -6.46 17.95
N ILE A 99 10.11 -6.64 17.92
CA ILE A 99 9.28 -6.60 19.12
C ILE A 99 8.38 -7.85 19.16
N LYS A 100 8.61 -8.70 20.15
CA LYS A 100 7.73 -9.82 20.45
C LYS A 100 6.52 -9.30 21.22
N VAL A 101 5.33 -9.57 20.68
CA VAL A 101 4.04 -9.17 21.23
C VAL A 101 3.18 -10.41 21.45
N ARG A 102 2.05 -10.31 22.16
CA ARG A 102 1.12 -11.44 22.22
C ARG A 102 0.31 -11.52 20.93
N PHE A 103 -0.17 -12.72 20.61
CA PHE A 103 -1.03 -12.90 19.46
C PHE A 103 -2.36 -12.14 19.59
N GLU A 104 -2.87 -12.02 20.81
CA GLU A 104 -4.07 -11.26 21.14
C GLU A 104 -3.91 -9.77 20.82
N ASP A 105 -2.71 -9.22 21.04
CA ASP A 105 -2.44 -7.81 20.73
C ASP A 105 -2.44 -7.61 19.19
N ILE A 106 -1.85 -8.53 18.43
CA ILE A 106 -1.91 -8.52 16.95
C ILE A 106 -3.34 -8.65 16.44
N LYS A 107 -4.18 -9.51 17.05
CA LYS A 107 -5.59 -9.65 16.70
C LYS A 107 -6.36 -8.33 16.82
N VAL A 108 -6.04 -7.51 17.81
CA VAL A 108 -6.64 -6.19 17.99
C VAL A 108 -6.16 -5.19 16.93
N TRP A 109 -4.93 -5.35 16.42
CA TRP A 109 -4.34 -4.42 15.47
C TRP A 109 -4.68 -4.73 14.00
N SER A 110 -5.04 -5.98 13.72
CA SER A 110 -5.27 -6.53 12.39
C SER A 110 -6.68 -6.24 11.86
N ASP A 111 -6.80 -6.04 10.53
CA ASP A 111 -8.11 -6.09 9.83
C ASP A 111 -8.29 -7.43 9.08
N LEU A 112 -7.55 -8.47 9.46
CA LEU A 112 -7.72 -9.81 8.94
C LEU A 112 -8.63 -10.62 9.87
N VAL A 113 -9.50 -11.41 9.27
CA VAL A 113 -10.29 -12.42 10.02
C VAL A 113 -9.36 -13.45 10.67
N ALA A 114 -8.27 -13.80 10.00
CA ALA A 114 -7.24 -14.72 10.50
C ALA A 114 -5.85 -14.05 10.42
N PRO A 115 -5.45 -13.29 11.45
CA PRO A 115 -4.13 -12.65 11.51
C PRO A 115 -3.02 -13.71 11.56
N GLN A 116 -1.94 -13.50 10.81
CA GLN A 116 -0.84 -14.46 10.71
C GLN A 116 0.18 -14.35 11.86
N GLY A 117 -0.01 -13.40 12.79
CA GLY A 117 0.90 -13.22 13.93
C GLY A 117 2.19 -12.45 13.61
N VAL A 118 2.25 -11.76 12.47
CA VAL A 118 3.36 -10.90 12.09
C VAL A 118 2.88 -9.64 11.36
N ILE A 119 3.34 -8.48 11.83
CA ILE A 119 3.07 -7.15 11.25
C ILE A 119 4.40 -6.39 11.21
N ALA A 120 4.64 -5.64 10.14
CA ALA A 120 5.86 -4.86 10.02
C ALA A 120 5.60 -3.47 9.45
N ILE A 121 6.36 -2.50 9.92
CA ILE A 121 6.39 -1.13 9.41
C ILE A 121 7.66 -0.99 8.58
N PHE A 122 7.52 -0.59 7.34
CA PHE A 122 8.60 -0.32 6.40
C PHE A 122 8.64 1.16 6.06
N SER A 123 9.82 1.64 5.63
CA SER A 123 9.85 2.87 4.82
C SER A 123 9.11 2.62 3.51
N ARG A 124 8.30 3.59 3.07
CA ARG A 124 7.64 3.53 1.76
C ARG A 124 8.75 3.43 0.70
N PRO A 125 8.74 2.39 -0.14
CA PRO A 125 9.78 2.24 -1.14
C PRO A 125 9.77 3.41 -2.14
N ASP A 126 10.95 3.89 -2.48
CA ASP A 126 11.14 4.70 -3.67
C ASP A 126 11.23 3.76 -4.88
N PRO A 127 10.41 3.94 -5.93
CA PRO A 127 10.52 3.15 -7.16
C PRO A 127 11.91 3.16 -7.82
N LEU A 128 12.77 4.14 -7.51
CA LEU A 128 14.15 4.19 -8.00
C LEU A 128 15.11 3.31 -7.20
N GLU A 129 14.82 3.09 -5.92
CA GLU A 129 15.69 2.36 -4.99
C GLU A 129 15.30 0.89 -4.83
N ILE A 130 14.11 0.51 -5.29
CA ILE A 130 13.58 -0.84 -5.12
C ILE A 130 13.90 -1.74 -6.32
N ASN A 131 14.32 -2.98 -6.05
CA ASN A 131 14.53 -3.99 -7.08
C ASN A 131 13.22 -4.75 -7.36
N PHE A 132 12.50 -4.33 -8.39
CA PHE A 132 11.28 -5.00 -8.82
C PHE A 132 11.60 -6.40 -9.37
N THR A 133 11.23 -7.42 -8.61
CA THR A 133 11.49 -8.84 -8.94
C THR A 133 10.96 -9.28 -10.32
N GLY A 134 9.93 -8.60 -10.86
CA GLY A 134 9.36 -8.88 -12.18
C GLY A 134 9.99 -8.12 -13.34
N ARG A 135 10.90 -7.16 -13.10
CA ARG A 135 11.37 -6.20 -14.12
C ARG A 135 12.09 -6.85 -15.30
N GLN A 136 12.78 -7.97 -15.07
CA GLN A 136 13.52 -8.68 -16.13
C GLN A 136 12.60 -9.28 -17.21
N HIS A 137 11.30 -9.46 -16.91
CA HIS A 137 10.33 -10.04 -17.82
C HIS A 137 9.25 -9.03 -18.24
N SER A 138 9.52 -7.72 -18.15
CA SER A 138 8.54 -6.71 -18.50
C SER A 138 8.31 -6.64 -20.01
N VAL A 139 7.04 -6.62 -20.42
CA VAL A 139 6.62 -6.20 -21.76
C VAL A 139 6.50 -4.67 -21.81
N PRO A 140 6.65 -4.03 -22.99
CA PRO A 140 6.50 -2.58 -23.14
C PRO A 140 5.02 -2.14 -23.08
N LEU A 141 4.36 -2.45 -21.97
CA LEU A 141 2.96 -2.17 -21.70
C LEU A 141 2.82 -1.44 -20.36
N SER A 142 2.26 -0.24 -20.39
CA SER A 142 1.90 0.53 -19.20
C SER A 142 0.40 0.48 -18.97
N LEU A 143 -0.03 0.26 -17.72
CA LEU A 143 -1.44 0.35 -17.35
C LEU A 143 -1.73 1.72 -16.73
N ILE A 144 -2.65 2.48 -17.32
CA ILE A 144 -3.13 3.74 -16.74
C ILE A 144 -4.46 3.48 -16.03
N CYS A 145 -4.53 3.75 -14.74
CA CYS A 145 -5.78 3.69 -13.96
C CYS A 145 -6.25 5.11 -13.67
N ASP A 146 -7.44 5.46 -14.18
CA ASP A 146 -8.03 6.77 -13.94
C ASP A 146 -9.12 6.73 -12.85
N ASN A 147 -8.89 7.46 -11.75
CA ASN A 147 -9.88 7.70 -10.68
C ASN A 147 -10.52 6.39 -10.14
N ILE A 148 -9.71 5.35 -9.96
CA ILE A 148 -10.14 4.07 -9.37
C ILE A 148 -10.28 4.23 -7.85
N ARG A 149 -11.51 4.14 -7.35
CA ARG A 149 -11.82 4.44 -5.93
C ARG A 149 -11.95 3.22 -5.03
N ASP A 150 -12.17 2.04 -5.61
CA ASP A 150 -12.33 0.82 -4.83
C ASP A 150 -10.97 0.12 -4.62
N PRO A 151 -10.55 -0.15 -3.36
CA PRO A 151 -9.31 -0.84 -3.05
C PRO A 151 -9.17 -2.23 -3.68
N GLY A 152 -10.28 -2.98 -3.76
CA GLY A 152 -10.31 -4.34 -4.31
C GLY A 152 -10.09 -4.36 -5.81
N ASN A 153 -10.75 -3.45 -6.53
CA ASN A 153 -10.59 -3.24 -7.96
C ASN A 153 -9.17 -2.79 -8.29
N LEU A 154 -8.64 -1.79 -7.57
CA LEU A 154 -7.25 -1.35 -7.78
C LEU A 154 -6.27 -2.50 -7.52
N GLY A 155 -6.40 -3.21 -6.40
CA GLY A 155 -5.55 -4.34 -6.10
C GLY A 155 -5.62 -5.45 -7.16
N THR A 156 -6.81 -5.76 -7.67
CA THR A 156 -6.98 -6.74 -8.74
C THR A 156 -6.28 -6.30 -10.03
N MET A 157 -6.43 -5.03 -10.43
CA MET A 157 -5.75 -4.47 -11.59
C MET A 157 -4.22 -4.52 -11.44
N LEU A 158 -3.67 -4.15 -10.27
CA LEU A 158 -2.24 -4.25 -9.99
C LEU A 158 -1.73 -5.68 -10.08
N ARG A 159 -2.49 -6.64 -9.54
CA ARG A 159 -2.16 -8.06 -9.61
C ARG A 159 -2.15 -8.57 -11.05
N CYS A 160 -3.13 -8.17 -11.85
CA CYS A 160 -3.19 -8.51 -13.27
C CYS A 160 -2.03 -7.88 -14.05
N ALA A 161 -1.72 -6.61 -13.80
CA ALA A 161 -0.58 -5.93 -14.43
C ALA A 161 0.76 -6.61 -14.10
N ALA A 162 0.96 -7.01 -12.84
CA ALA A 162 2.14 -7.78 -12.44
C ALA A 162 2.22 -9.14 -13.11
N ALA A 163 1.09 -9.86 -13.22
CA ALA A 163 1.05 -11.17 -13.87
C ALA A 163 1.27 -11.08 -15.39
N ALA A 164 0.77 -10.02 -16.03
CA ALA A 164 0.96 -9.74 -17.44
C ALA A 164 2.38 -9.22 -17.78
N GLY A 165 3.17 -8.88 -16.75
CA GLY A 165 4.50 -8.29 -16.95
C GLY A 165 4.45 -6.85 -17.45
N CYS A 166 3.45 -6.06 -17.07
CA CYS A 166 3.43 -4.63 -17.42
C CYS A 166 4.73 -3.94 -16.95
N HIS A 167 5.22 -3.01 -17.76
CA HIS A 167 6.39 -2.18 -17.44
C HIS A 167 6.15 -1.34 -16.19
N ASP A 168 4.98 -0.70 -16.10
CA ASP A 168 4.56 0.08 -14.95
C ASP A 168 3.03 0.22 -14.87
N VAL A 169 2.57 0.69 -13.72
CA VAL A 169 1.19 1.15 -13.52
C VAL A 169 1.22 2.62 -13.13
N LEU A 170 0.46 3.44 -13.86
CA LEU A 170 0.33 4.87 -13.67
C LEU A 170 -1.06 5.16 -13.11
N LEU A 171 -1.16 5.73 -11.91
CA LEU A 171 -2.44 6.06 -11.29
C LEU A 171 -2.66 7.57 -11.34
N THR A 172 -3.79 8.00 -11.89
CA THR A 172 -4.16 9.42 -11.86
C THR A 172 -4.47 9.85 -10.43
N LYS A 173 -4.35 11.16 -10.19
CA LYS A 173 -4.90 11.78 -8.98
C LYS A 173 -6.41 11.50 -8.87
N GLY A 174 -6.83 11.12 -7.67
CA GLY A 174 -8.19 10.68 -7.39
C GLY A 174 -8.33 9.16 -7.27
N CYS A 175 -7.32 8.39 -7.67
CA CYS A 175 -7.24 6.98 -7.29
C CYS A 175 -7.13 6.82 -5.76
N VAL A 176 -7.61 5.67 -5.28
CA VAL A 176 -7.44 5.24 -3.90
C VAL A 176 -5.95 5.08 -3.55
N ASP A 177 -5.59 5.27 -2.27
CA ASP A 177 -4.21 5.18 -1.82
C ASP A 177 -3.65 3.78 -2.04
N VAL A 178 -2.69 3.64 -2.96
CA VAL A 178 -2.13 2.36 -3.35
C VAL A 178 -1.44 1.63 -2.18
N TRP A 179 -0.94 2.37 -1.18
CA TRP A 179 -0.25 1.81 -0.03
C TRP A 179 -1.17 1.52 1.16
N GLU A 180 -2.49 1.68 1.01
CA GLU A 180 -3.39 1.29 2.08
C GLU A 180 -3.44 -0.24 2.27
N PRO A 181 -3.70 -0.74 3.50
CA PRO A 181 -3.66 -2.18 3.77
C PRO A 181 -4.60 -3.03 2.90
N LYS A 182 -5.75 -2.50 2.47
CA LYS A 182 -6.69 -3.22 1.61
C LYS A 182 -6.16 -3.40 0.19
N VAL A 183 -5.57 -2.36 -0.40
CA VAL A 183 -4.96 -2.43 -1.74
C VAL A 183 -3.75 -3.36 -1.73
N LEU A 184 -2.85 -3.21 -0.74
CA LEU A 184 -1.69 -4.08 -0.56
C LEU A 184 -2.07 -5.57 -0.52
N ARG A 185 -3.14 -5.90 0.23
CA ARG A 185 -3.67 -7.25 0.35
C ARG A 185 -4.27 -7.75 -0.96
N ALA A 186 -5.15 -6.97 -1.59
CA ALA A 186 -5.81 -7.33 -2.85
C ALA A 186 -4.80 -7.47 -4.01
N ALA A 187 -3.75 -6.66 -4.03
CA ALA A 187 -2.67 -6.70 -5.01
C ALA A 187 -1.70 -7.88 -4.85
N MET A 188 -1.74 -8.58 -3.71
CA MET A 188 -0.90 -9.77 -3.45
C MET A 188 0.60 -9.52 -3.69
N GLY A 189 1.12 -8.36 -3.27
CA GLY A 189 2.53 -8.02 -3.40
C GLY A 189 2.95 -7.42 -4.75
N ALA A 190 2.01 -7.09 -5.64
CA ALA A 190 2.32 -6.46 -6.94
C ALA A 190 3.21 -5.19 -6.82
N HIS A 191 3.03 -4.43 -5.74
CA HIS A 191 3.84 -3.25 -5.39
C HIS A 191 5.36 -3.48 -5.36
N PHE A 192 5.78 -4.72 -5.15
CA PHE A 192 7.19 -5.14 -5.05
C PHE A 192 7.65 -5.91 -6.30
N ARG A 193 6.80 -6.00 -7.33
CA ARG A 193 7.03 -6.75 -8.57
C ARG A 193 7.13 -5.86 -9.81
N LEU A 194 6.43 -4.73 -9.82
CA LEU A 194 6.56 -3.69 -10.85
C LEU A 194 6.39 -2.28 -10.26
N PRO A 195 6.89 -1.25 -10.95
CA PRO A 195 6.66 0.15 -10.58
C PRO A 195 5.17 0.50 -10.57
N VAL A 196 4.73 1.11 -9.47
CA VAL A 196 3.39 1.71 -9.33
C VAL A 196 3.55 3.16 -8.95
N LEU A 197 3.11 4.06 -9.83
CA LEU A 197 3.28 5.50 -9.68
C LEU A 197 1.93 6.16 -9.34
N PRO A 198 1.71 6.55 -8.07
CA PRO A 198 0.45 7.15 -7.66
C PRO A 198 0.39 8.65 -7.95
N SER A 199 -0.84 9.18 -7.94
CA SER A 199 -1.13 10.62 -7.85
C SER A 199 -0.54 11.47 -8.98
N LEU A 200 -0.50 10.93 -10.20
CA LEU A 200 -0.03 11.65 -11.38
C LEU A 200 -1.14 12.56 -11.92
N GLU A 201 -0.77 13.76 -12.37
CA GLU A 201 -1.61 14.54 -13.28
C GLU A 201 -1.45 14.00 -14.71
N TRP A 202 -2.40 14.28 -15.60
CA TRP A 202 -2.36 13.76 -16.98
C TRP A 202 -1.11 14.21 -17.75
N ASP A 203 -0.63 15.42 -17.49
CA ASP A 203 0.60 15.93 -18.11
C ASP A 203 1.85 15.17 -17.64
N ASP A 204 1.87 14.66 -16.40
CA ASP A 204 2.96 13.82 -15.90
C ASP A 204 2.97 12.46 -16.61
N ILE A 205 1.78 11.89 -16.82
CA ILE A 205 1.61 10.63 -17.56
C ILE A 205 2.11 10.81 -18.99
N GLU A 206 1.68 11.86 -19.67
CA GLU A 206 2.14 12.17 -21.03
C GLU A 206 3.67 12.27 -21.13
N ARG A 207 4.30 13.00 -20.20
CA ARG A 207 5.77 13.19 -20.20
C ARG A 207 6.54 11.89 -19.97
N ARG A 208 5.93 10.91 -19.29
CA ARG A 208 6.56 9.63 -18.96
C ARG A 208 6.45 8.58 -20.06
N LEU A 209 5.43 8.67 -20.91
CA LEU A 209 5.23 7.68 -21.95
C LEU A 209 6.32 7.79 -23.02
N PRO A 210 6.87 6.64 -23.50
CA PRO A 210 7.85 6.66 -24.58
C PRO A 210 7.23 7.22 -25.86
N LYS A 211 8.04 7.78 -26.75
CA LYS A 211 7.57 8.26 -28.06
C LYS A 211 8.28 7.48 -29.17
N PRO A 212 7.55 6.83 -30.11
CA PRO A 212 6.09 6.80 -30.25
C PRO A 212 5.39 5.83 -29.25
N VAL A 213 4.13 6.11 -28.91
CA VAL A 213 3.27 5.24 -28.07
C VAL A 213 1.89 5.06 -28.71
N THR A 214 1.31 3.87 -28.52
CA THR A 214 -0.10 3.61 -28.86
C THR A 214 -0.91 3.55 -27.58
N VAL A 215 -2.03 4.28 -27.53
CA VAL A 215 -2.91 4.31 -26.36
C VAL A 215 -4.21 3.57 -26.70
N HIS A 216 -4.54 2.58 -25.88
CA HIS A 216 -5.79 1.84 -25.97
C HIS A 216 -6.70 2.23 -24.80
N ILE A 217 -7.98 2.44 -25.09
CA ILE A 217 -8.99 2.78 -24.08
C ILE A 217 -9.90 1.58 -23.88
N ALA A 218 -10.02 1.13 -22.63
CA ALA A 218 -11.03 0.15 -22.26
C ALA A 218 -12.35 0.88 -22.01
N ASP A 219 -13.28 0.76 -22.94
CA ASP A 219 -14.64 1.31 -22.85
C ASP A 219 -15.65 0.20 -23.16
N SER A 220 -16.78 0.19 -22.45
CA SER A 220 -17.90 -0.70 -22.74
C SER A 220 -18.64 -0.33 -24.02
N SER A 221 -18.45 0.88 -24.55
CA SER A 221 -19.01 1.29 -25.84
C SER A 221 -18.19 0.67 -26.98
N SER A 222 -18.83 -0.17 -27.79
CA SER A 222 -18.21 -1.03 -28.80
C SER A 222 -17.67 -0.30 -30.05
N SER A 223 -17.27 0.97 -29.95
CA SER A 223 -16.52 1.62 -31.01
C SER A 223 -15.03 1.32 -30.83
N ASN A 224 -14.49 0.41 -31.64
CA ASN A 224 -13.05 0.13 -31.73
C ASN A 224 -12.27 1.40 -32.18
N ALA A 225 -12.01 2.32 -31.26
CA ALA A 225 -11.24 3.52 -31.51
C ALA A 225 -9.80 3.29 -31.03
N THR A 226 -8.97 2.70 -31.90
CA THR A 226 -7.51 2.71 -31.69
C THR A 226 -6.99 4.06 -32.20
N GLN A 227 -6.58 4.96 -31.31
CA GLN A 227 -5.91 6.20 -31.70
C GLN A 227 -4.39 6.03 -31.62
N LYS A 228 -3.71 6.03 -32.77
CA LYS A 228 -2.25 6.19 -32.83
C LYS A 228 -1.94 7.66 -32.53
N VAL A 229 -1.27 7.92 -31.43
CA VAL A 229 -0.88 9.29 -31.05
C VAL A 229 0.57 9.50 -31.47
N SER A 230 0.78 10.33 -32.51
CA SER A 230 2.11 10.87 -32.82
C SER A 230 2.41 12.04 -31.88
N GLY A 231 3.71 12.31 -31.63
CA GLY A 231 4.21 13.12 -30.51
C GLY A 231 3.70 14.57 -30.35
N ALA A 232 2.80 15.04 -31.23
CA ALA A 232 2.16 16.35 -31.20
C ALA A 232 0.66 16.32 -30.81
N GLN A 233 0.04 15.16 -30.55
CA GLN A 233 -1.44 15.04 -30.39
C GLN A 233 -1.93 14.56 -29.02
N VAL A 234 -1.10 14.48 -28.00
CA VAL A 234 -1.56 14.00 -26.67
C VAL A 234 -2.61 14.95 -26.04
N GLY A 235 -2.57 16.24 -26.38
CA GLY A 235 -3.64 17.20 -26.03
C GLY A 235 -5.02 16.86 -26.62
N ALA A 236 -5.09 16.18 -27.77
CA ALA A 236 -6.36 15.75 -28.37
C ALA A 236 -6.96 14.54 -27.64
N SER A 237 -6.11 13.68 -27.07
CA SER A 237 -6.52 12.57 -26.19
C SER A 237 -7.04 13.10 -24.86
N GLN A 238 -6.36 14.09 -24.26
CA GLN A 238 -6.82 14.80 -23.08
C GLN A 238 -8.16 15.50 -23.32
N GLN A 239 -8.31 16.20 -24.45
CA GLN A 239 -9.58 16.79 -24.84
C GLN A 239 -10.64 15.73 -25.11
N ALA A 240 -10.34 14.59 -25.74
CA ALA A 240 -11.33 13.53 -25.95
C ALA A 240 -11.82 12.90 -24.62
N VAL A 241 -10.91 12.67 -23.67
CA VAL A 241 -11.22 12.14 -22.33
C VAL A 241 -11.99 13.18 -21.50
N GLN A 242 -11.56 14.45 -21.48
CA GLN A 242 -12.25 15.55 -20.78
C GLN A 242 -13.59 15.92 -21.41
N SER A 243 -13.69 15.96 -22.75
CA SER A 243 -14.94 16.24 -23.48
C SER A 243 -15.96 15.13 -23.27
N ARG A 244 -15.53 13.86 -23.21
CA ARG A 244 -16.43 12.74 -22.89
C ARG A 244 -16.83 12.73 -21.41
N ARG A 245 -15.93 13.14 -20.49
CA ARG A 245 -16.26 13.34 -19.07
C ARG A 245 -17.34 14.41 -18.87
N LEU A 246 -17.23 15.55 -19.55
CA LEU A 246 -18.26 16.60 -19.56
C LEU A 246 -19.62 16.10 -20.09
N ARG A 247 -19.63 15.25 -21.13
CA ARG A 247 -20.89 14.64 -21.64
C ARG A 247 -21.51 13.62 -20.68
N LEU A 248 -20.70 12.84 -19.97
CA LEU A 248 -21.18 11.85 -18.99
C LEU A 248 -21.73 12.51 -17.72
N ASP A 249 -21.14 13.62 -17.29
CA ASP A 249 -21.63 14.39 -16.13
C ASP A 249 -22.94 15.13 -16.45
N GLN A 250 -23.13 15.64 -17.68
CA GLN A 250 -24.41 16.21 -18.12
C GLN A 250 -25.55 15.17 -18.18
N HIS A 251 -25.26 13.94 -18.59
CA HIS A 251 -26.25 12.85 -18.61
C HIS A 251 -26.66 12.36 -17.21
N LYS A 252 -25.79 12.50 -16.20
CA LYS A 252 -26.16 12.19 -14.80
C LYS A 252 -27.01 13.30 -14.16
N GLY A 253 -26.80 14.57 -14.54
CA GLY A 253 -27.63 15.69 -14.08
C GLY A 253 -29.09 15.59 -14.54
N GLN A 254 -29.33 15.21 -15.80
CA GLN A 254 -30.69 15.07 -16.33
C GLN A 254 -31.49 13.89 -15.75
N LYS A 255 -30.82 12.86 -15.20
CA LYS A 255 -31.49 11.74 -14.53
C LYS A 255 -31.93 12.05 -13.10
N GLN A 256 -31.42 13.12 -12.47
CA GLN A 256 -31.87 13.56 -11.15
C GLN A 256 -33.05 14.53 -11.22
N GLU A 257 -33.27 15.21 -12.34
CA GLU A 257 -34.41 16.14 -12.53
C GLU A 257 -35.74 15.45 -12.86
N HIS A 258 -35.72 14.16 -13.23
CA HIS A 258 -36.92 13.37 -13.52
C HIS A 258 -37.34 12.42 -12.38
N ALA A 259 -36.75 12.57 -11.19
CA ALA A 259 -37.06 11.76 -10.00
C ALA A 259 -37.44 12.63 -8.78
N LEU A 260 -38.13 13.75 -9.04
CA LEU A 260 -38.88 14.54 -8.06
C LEU A 260 -40.31 14.72 -8.56
#